data_AF-A0A4U9R5L9-F1
#
_entry.id   AF-A0A4U9R5L9-F1
#
_cell.length_a   1.000
_cell.length_b   1.000
_cell.length_c   1.000
_cell.angle_alpha   90.00
_cell.angle_beta   90.00
_cell.angle_gamma   90.00
#
_symmetry.space_group_name_H-M   'P 1'
#
loop_
_entity.id
_entity.type
_entity.pdbx_description
1 polymer ?
#
loop_
_entity_poly.entity_id
_entity_poly.type
_entity_poly.pdbx_seq_one_letter_code
_entity_poly.pdbx_strand_id
1 'polypeptide(L)'
;MMKRKKGFTLIEVMVVVALISILMGIISVFVINSSRFASDSKKNFNSLSEARIAMSYLTMKIREHDTEGCMTFKDNSLNIKGNSSPEDTKKIDKYYVYFKEGQLIEKDLTIGKENSIAKINSFEMERVKDKDKRETQEVNIKIGYLNKDNKELFLEGNLTTNNK
;
A
#
# COMPACT_ATOMS: atom_id res chain seq x y z
N MET A 1 -72.37 7.39 -21.49
CA MET A 1 -71.92 6.17 -20.77
C MET A 1 -70.76 6.56 -19.83
N MET A 2 -71.05 6.76 -18.54
CA MET A 2 -70.07 7.31 -17.58
C MET A 2 -69.36 6.15 -16.86
N LYS A 3 -68.05 5.96 -17.14
CA LYS A 3 -67.23 4.93 -16.48
C LYS A 3 -67.08 5.29 -15.00
N ARG A 4 -67.64 4.48 -14.09
CA ARG A 4 -67.43 4.64 -12.64
C ARG A 4 -65.95 4.44 -12.33
N LYS A 5 -65.26 5.47 -11.83
CA LYS A 5 -63.91 5.34 -11.28
C LYS A 5 -64.02 4.62 -9.94
N LYS A 6 -63.43 3.43 -9.81
CA LYS A 6 -63.33 2.73 -8.52
C LYS A 6 -62.40 3.56 -7.62
N GLY A 7 -62.89 3.97 -6.45
CA GLY A 7 -62.07 4.64 -5.43
C GLY A 7 -61.25 3.63 -4.64
N PHE A 8 -60.06 4.04 -4.19
CA PHE A 8 -59.23 3.24 -3.31
C PHE A 8 -59.90 3.08 -1.95
N THR A 9 -59.91 1.86 -1.43
CA THR A 9 -60.43 1.58 -0.09
C THR A 9 -59.34 1.76 0.95
N LEU A 10 -59.69 2.12 2.19
CA LEU A 10 -58.72 2.28 3.28
C LEU A 10 -57.89 1.00 3.50
N ILE A 11 -58.54 -0.16 3.42
CA ILE A 11 -57.88 -1.46 3.59
C ILE A 11 -56.83 -1.71 2.50
N GLU A 12 -57.09 -1.30 1.26
CA GLU A 12 -56.15 -1.43 0.15
C GLU A 12 -54.87 -0.62 0.41
N VAL A 13 -55.02 0.60 0.94
CA VAL A 13 -53.88 1.43 1.34
C VAL A 13 -53.09 0.79 2.48
N MET A 14 -53.76 0.26 3.51
CA MET A 14 -53.08 -0.38 4.64
C MET A 14 -52.29 -1.63 4.22
N VAL A 15 -52.86 -2.46 3.33
CA VAL A 15 -52.19 -3.65 2.81
C VAL A 15 -50.95 -3.26 1.98
N VAL A 16 -51.06 -2.24 1.13
CA VAL A 16 -49.91 -1.78 0.33
C VAL A 16 -48.78 -1.24 1.20
N VAL A 17 -49.10 -0.43 2.22
CA VAL A 17 -48.07 0.09 3.14
C VAL A 17 -47.40 -1.04 3.92
N ALA A 18 -48.18 -2.01 4.41
CA ALA A 18 -47.62 -3.18 5.10
C ALA A 18 -46.65 -3.97 4.20
N LEU A 19 -47.01 -4.19 2.93
CA LEU A 19 -46.15 -4.87 1.97
C LEU A 19 -44.87 -4.06 1.66
N ILE A 20 -44.99 -2.75 1.48
CA ILE A 20 -43.82 -1.88 1.26
C ILE A 20 -42.88 -1.92 2.47
N SER A 21 -43.40 -1.88 3.69
CA SER A 21 -42.57 -1.95 4.91
C SER A 21 -41.79 -3.26 5.00
N ILE A 22 -42.42 -4.40 4.67
CA ILE A 22 -41.75 -5.71 4.64
C ILE A 22 -40.65 -5.72 3.57
N LEU A 23 -40.96 -5.24 2.36
CA LEU A 23 -39.99 -5.17 1.26
C LEU A 23 -38.79 -4.29 1.60
N MET A 24 -39.03 -3.11 2.21
CA MET A 24 -37.97 -2.21 2.64
C MET A 24 -37.09 -2.84 3.72
N GLY A 25 -37.68 -3.60 4.65
CA GLY A 25 -36.93 -4.37 5.64
C GLY A 25 -35.93 -5.33 5.01
N ILE A 26 -36.39 -6.13 4.03
CA ILE A 26 -35.54 -7.09 3.31
C ILE A 26 -34.42 -6.38 2.52
N ILE A 27 -34.77 -5.32 1.79
CA ILE A 27 -33.81 -4.55 0.99
C ILE A 27 -32.73 -3.92 1.89
N SER A 28 -33.11 -3.42 3.06
CA SER A 28 -32.17 -2.76 3.98
C SER A 28 -31.04 -3.69 4.43
N VAL A 29 -31.35 -4.96 4.74
CA VAL A 29 -30.35 -5.96 5.16
C VAL A 29 -29.36 -6.23 4.02
N PHE A 30 -29.86 -6.35 2.79
CA PHE A 30 -29.02 -6.58 1.61
C PHE A 30 -28.08 -5.39 1.33
N VAL A 31 -28.60 -4.16 1.41
CA VAL A 31 -27.80 -2.94 1.20
C VAL A 31 -26.73 -2.78 2.27
N ILE A 32 -27.06 -3.02 3.54
CA ILE A 32 -26.08 -2.91 4.64
C ILE A 32 -24.96 -3.94 4.44
N ASN A 33 -25.29 -5.20 4.15
CA ASN A 33 -24.30 -6.26 3.98
C ASN A 33 -23.41 -6.02 2.74
N SER A 34 -23.99 -5.61 1.61
CA SER A 34 -23.23 -5.28 0.41
C SER A 34 -22.31 -4.07 0.61
N SER A 35 -22.77 -3.03 1.31
CA SER A 35 -21.95 -1.86 1.63
C SER A 35 -20.75 -2.22 2.50
N ARG A 36 -20.93 -3.08 3.52
CA ARG A 36 -19.84 -3.58 4.37
C ARG A 36 -18.83 -4.37 3.54
N PHE A 37 -19.30 -5.32 2.74
CA PHE A 37 -18.43 -6.13 1.86
C PHE A 37 -17.62 -5.27 0.88
N ALA A 38 -18.25 -4.27 0.26
CA ALA A 38 -17.56 -3.34 -0.64
C ALA A 38 -16.50 -2.52 0.10
N SER A 39 -16.82 -2.05 1.32
CA SER A 39 -15.88 -1.28 2.14
C SER A 39 -14.68 -2.10 2.60
N ASP A 40 -14.91 -3.35 3.01
CA ASP A 40 -13.86 -4.26 3.48
C ASP A 40 -12.92 -4.66 2.34
N SER A 41 -13.50 -4.96 1.17
CA SER A 41 -12.73 -5.28 -0.03
C SER A 41 -11.87 -4.09 -0.47
N LYS A 42 -12.42 -2.87 -0.41
CA LYS A 42 -11.69 -1.65 -0.74
C LYS A 42 -10.52 -1.40 0.21
N LYS A 43 -10.72 -1.54 1.52
CA LYS A 43 -9.65 -1.36 2.51
C LYS A 43 -8.51 -2.36 2.28
N ASN A 44 -8.84 -3.64 2.12
CA ASN A 44 -7.85 -4.69 1.90
C ASN A 44 -7.07 -4.48 0.59
N PHE A 45 -7.78 -4.15 -0.50
CA PHE A 45 -7.16 -3.87 -1.79
C PHE A 45 -6.24 -2.65 -1.72
N ASN A 46 -6.69 -1.56 -1.08
CA ASN A 46 -5.89 -0.34 -0.95
C ASN A 46 -4.61 -0.60 -0.15
N SER A 47 -4.69 -1.23 1.03
CA SER A 47 -3.51 -1.52 1.85
C SER A 47 -2.50 -2.43 1.15
N LEU A 48 -2.98 -3.46 0.43
CA LEU A 48 -2.13 -4.31 -0.38
C LEU A 48 -1.51 -3.56 -1.57
N SER A 49 -2.27 -2.68 -2.22
CA SER A 49 -1.81 -1.87 -3.35
C SER A 49 -0.69 -0.92 -2.90
N GLU A 50 -0.86 -0.24 -1.76
CA GLU A 50 0.16 0.63 -1.17
C GLU A 50 1.45 -0.13 -0.86
N ALA A 51 1.34 -1.33 -0.26
CA ALA A 51 2.49 -2.17 0.00
C ALA A 51 3.22 -2.60 -1.29
N ARG A 52 2.49 -2.89 -2.37
CA ARG A 52 3.07 -3.19 -3.69
C ARG A 52 3.75 -1.99 -4.32
N ILE A 53 3.19 -0.79 -4.17
CA ILE A 53 3.81 0.46 -4.62
C ILE A 53 5.13 0.67 -3.88
N ALA A 54 5.13 0.54 -2.55
CA ALA A 54 6.33 0.63 -1.73
C ALA A 54 7.40 -0.39 -2.17
N MET A 55 7.03 -1.65 -2.38
CA MET A 55 7.94 -2.71 -2.81
C MET A 55 8.55 -2.41 -4.19
N SER A 56 7.70 -2.03 -5.15
CA SER A 56 8.12 -1.73 -6.52
C SER A 56 9.07 -0.53 -6.54
N TYR A 57 8.75 0.50 -5.75
CA TYR A 57 9.57 1.70 -5.63
C TYR A 57 10.94 1.39 -5.01
N LEU A 58 10.99 0.66 -3.90
CA LEU A 58 12.26 0.26 -3.27
C LEU A 58 13.10 -0.62 -4.20
N THR A 59 12.45 -1.58 -4.87
CA THR A 59 13.12 -2.45 -5.85
C THR A 59 13.73 -1.64 -6.99
N MET A 60 12.97 -0.68 -7.54
CA MET A 60 13.43 0.21 -8.60
C MET A 60 14.62 1.04 -8.12
N LYS A 61 14.51 1.70 -6.96
CA LYS A 61 15.58 2.52 -6.39
C LYS A 61 16.85 1.73 -6.11
N ILE A 62 16.72 0.51 -5.59
CA ILE A 62 17.87 -0.36 -5.36
C ILE A 62 18.54 -0.72 -6.69
N ARG A 63 17.77 -1.09 -7.72
CA ARG A 63 18.31 -1.44 -9.04
C ARG A 63 18.96 -0.25 -9.76
N GLU A 64 18.38 0.94 -9.65
CA GLU A 64 18.95 2.18 -10.22
C GLU A 64 20.30 2.53 -9.60
N HIS A 65 20.50 2.17 -8.34
CA HIS A 65 21.68 2.51 -7.56
C HIS A 65 22.52 1.29 -7.15
N ASP A 66 22.35 0.18 -7.87
CA ASP A 66 23.08 -1.09 -7.68
C ASP A 66 24.54 -0.98 -8.17
N THR A 67 25.27 -0.09 -7.52
CA THR A 67 26.69 0.22 -7.76
C THR A 67 27.42 0.25 -6.43
N GLU A 68 28.68 -0.18 -6.42
CA GLU A 68 29.39 -0.41 -5.17
C GLU A 68 29.52 0.85 -4.31
N GLY A 69 29.12 0.72 -3.04
CA GLY A 69 29.21 1.79 -2.03
C GLY A 69 28.22 2.95 -2.21
N CYS A 70 27.23 2.83 -3.11
CA CYS A 70 26.20 3.86 -3.32
C CYS A 70 24.93 3.63 -2.51
N MET A 71 24.79 2.49 -1.83
CA MET A 71 23.65 2.19 -0.97
C MET A 71 24.09 1.69 0.40
N THR A 72 23.51 2.25 1.46
CA THR A 72 23.67 1.80 2.83
C THR A 72 22.31 1.50 3.44
N PHE A 73 22.18 0.32 4.04
CA PHE A 73 21.00 -0.12 4.76
C PHE A 73 21.25 0.03 6.26
N LYS A 74 20.43 0.82 6.96
CA LYS A 74 20.59 1.03 8.40
C LYS A 74 19.23 1.27 9.04
N ASP A 75 18.93 0.63 10.17
CA ASP A 75 17.77 0.92 11.02
C ASP A 75 16.44 1.04 10.24
N ASN A 76 16.14 0.08 9.34
CA ASN A 76 14.97 0.12 8.46
C ASN A 76 14.89 1.39 7.60
N SER A 77 16.04 1.83 7.09
CA SER A 77 16.17 2.89 6.10
C SER A 77 17.16 2.50 5.02
N LEU A 78 16.93 3.05 3.83
CA LEU A 78 17.79 2.95 2.67
C LEU A 78 18.35 4.34 2.39
N ASN A 79 19.65 4.51 2.62
CA ASN A 79 20.39 5.70 2.23
C ASN A 79 21.07 5.44 0.87
N ILE A 80 20.79 6.32 -0.09
CA ILE A 80 21.33 6.27 -1.44
C ILE A 80 22.23 7.48 -1.67
N LYS A 81 23.49 7.19 -1.96
CA LYS A 81 24.48 8.17 -2.36
C LYS A 81 24.34 8.46 -3.84
N GLY A 82 24.39 9.74 -4.19
CA GLY A 82 24.53 10.11 -5.58
C GLY A 82 25.94 9.81 -6.08
N ASN A 83 26.03 9.34 -7.33
CA ASN A 83 27.23 9.61 -8.12
C ASN A 83 27.34 11.13 -8.28
N SER A 84 28.26 11.72 -7.53
CA SER A 84 29.07 12.80 -8.06
C SER A 84 29.99 12.18 -9.13
N SER A 85 30.38 12.97 -10.14
CA SER A 85 31.23 12.57 -11.27
C SER A 85 32.37 11.60 -10.87
N PRO A 86 32.89 10.72 -11.75
CA PRO A 86 34.05 9.87 -11.45
C PRO A 86 35.28 10.61 -10.89
N GLU A 87 35.35 11.93 -11.05
CA GLU A 87 36.41 12.82 -10.57
C GLU A 87 36.13 13.45 -9.19
N ASP A 88 34.91 13.30 -8.65
CA ASP A 88 34.48 13.91 -7.39
C ASP A 88 34.67 12.94 -6.22
N THR A 89 35.66 13.23 -5.38
CA THR A 89 36.02 12.43 -4.19
C THR A 89 34.97 12.49 -3.05
N LYS A 90 33.88 13.24 -3.22
CA LYS A 90 32.81 13.36 -2.23
C LYS A 90 31.49 12.80 -2.78
N LYS A 91 31.24 11.51 -2.56
CA LYS A 91 29.90 10.92 -2.73
C LYS A 91 28.94 11.61 -1.73
N ILE A 92 28.05 12.47 -2.22
CA ILE A 92 27.04 13.16 -1.40
C ILE A 92 25.78 12.28 -1.35
N ASP A 93 25.25 12.06 -0.15
CA ASP A 93 23.95 11.40 0.05
C ASP A 93 22.87 12.21 -0.70
N LYS A 94 22.18 11.61 -1.68
CA LYS A 94 21.15 12.29 -2.49
C LYS A 94 19.76 11.99 -1.99
N TYR A 95 19.50 10.72 -1.68
CA TYR A 95 18.16 10.26 -1.29
C TYR A 95 18.24 9.44 -0.02
N TYR A 96 17.25 9.65 0.86
CA TYR A 96 17.08 8.89 2.07
C TYR A 96 15.65 8.37 2.13
N VAL A 97 15.48 7.06 2.00
CA VAL A 97 14.17 6.40 2.07
C VAL A 97 14.01 5.76 3.45
N TYR A 98 12.96 6.12 4.17
CA TYR A 98 12.76 5.67 5.54
C TYR A 98 11.28 5.51 5.86
N PHE A 99 11.01 4.74 6.91
CA PHE A 99 9.66 4.56 7.44
C PHE A 99 9.40 5.52 8.60
N LYS A 100 8.29 6.25 8.54
CA LYS A 100 7.85 7.16 9.60
C LYS A 100 6.33 7.24 9.60
N GLU A 101 5.73 7.09 10.78
CA GLU A 101 4.29 7.34 11.02
C GLU A 101 3.37 6.56 10.06
N GLY A 102 3.69 5.31 9.73
CA GLY A 102 2.86 4.50 8.83
C GLY A 102 3.02 4.85 7.35
N GLN A 103 4.10 5.53 6.98
CA GLN A 103 4.40 5.91 5.60
C GLN A 103 5.84 5.60 5.25
N LEU A 104 6.04 5.16 4.02
CA LEU A 104 7.35 5.17 3.38
C LEU A 104 7.59 6.55 2.79
N ILE A 105 8.68 7.20 3.21
CA ILE A 105 9.02 8.56 2.82
C ILE A 105 10.36 8.54 2.09
N GLU A 106 10.45 9.24 0.96
CA GLU A 106 11.71 9.62 0.33
C GLU A 106 12.03 11.06 0.71
N LYS A 107 13.24 11.29 1.23
CA LYS A 107 13.80 12.62 1.43
C LYS A 107 14.91 12.85 0.44
N ASP A 108 14.75 13.90 -0.37
CA ASP A 108 15.84 14.44 -1.17
C ASP A 108 16.71 15.32 -0.28
N LEU A 109 17.95 14.92 -0.08
CA LEU A 109 18.90 15.60 0.80
C LEU A 109 19.53 16.84 0.15
N THR A 110 19.38 17.00 -1.17
CA THR A 110 19.90 18.17 -1.91
C THR A 110 19.01 19.39 -1.72
N ILE A 111 17.70 19.18 -1.72
CA ILE A 111 16.68 20.23 -1.59
C ILE A 111 15.92 20.18 -0.26
N GLY A 112 16.15 19.16 0.57
CA GLY A 112 15.48 18.95 1.86
C GLY A 112 14.00 18.58 1.76
N LYS A 113 13.52 18.18 0.58
CA LYS A 113 12.10 17.89 0.32
C LYS A 113 11.77 16.45 0.67
N GLU A 114 10.64 16.24 1.34
CA GLU A 114 10.10 14.93 1.68
C GLU A 114 8.87 14.62 0.83
N ASN A 115 8.84 13.40 0.27
CA ASN A 115 7.74 12.89 -0.53
C ASN A 115 7.22 11.58 0.09
N SER A 116 5.92 11.54 0.41
CA SER A 116 5.25 10.29 0.82
C SER A 116 5.10 9.39 -0.39
N ILE A 117 5.67 8.19 -0.32
CA ILE A 117 5.63 7.18 -1.40
C ILE A 117 4.39 6.31 -1.27
N ALA A 118 4.17 5.75 -0.08
CA ALA A 118 3.09 4.80 0.17
C ALA A 118 2.74 4.73 1.66
N LYS A 119 1.50 4.37 1.97
CA LYS A 119 1.03 4.10 3.33
C LYS A 119 1.21 2.62 3.66
N ILE A 120 2.13 2.31 4.57
CA ILE A 120 2.48 0.94 4.95
C ILE A 120 2.46 0.79 6.47
N ASN A 121 2.31 -0.43 6.97
CA ASN A 121 2.23 -0.68 8.42
C ASN A 121 3.62 -0.85 9.04
N SER A 122 4.51 -1.54 8.34
CA SER A 122 5.89 -1.75 8.79
C SER A 122 6.82 -1.91 7.59
N PHE A 123 8.09 -1.71 7.83
CA PHE A 123 9.15 -1.82 6.84
C PHE A 123 10.39 -2.41 7.50
N GLU A 124 10.91 -3.47 6.91
CA GLU A 124 12.15 -4.11 7.29
C GLU A 124 12.97 -4.38 6.03
N MET A 125 14.28 -4.21 6.15
CA MET A 125 15.19 -4.44 5.05
C MET A 125 16.53 -4.91 5.58
N GLU A 126 17.03 -6.01 5.03
CA GLU A 126 18.28 -6.61 5.46
C GLU A 126 19.13 -6.98 4.24
N ARG A 127 20.44 -6.72 4.35
CA ARG A 127 21.42 -7.19 3.38
C ARG A 127 22.00 -8.52 3.86
N VAL A 128 21.71 -9.58 3.14
CA VAL A 128 22.25 -10.92 3.38
C VAL A 128 23.58 -11.02 2.62
N LYS A 129 24.66 -11.22 3.39
CA LYS A 129 25.96 -11.59 2.83
C LYS A 129 26.04 -13.11 2.77
N ASP A 130 26.13 -13.66 1.57
CA ASP A 130 26.47 -15.07 1.40
C ASP A 130 27.93 -15.28 1.88
N LYS A 131 28.13 -16.19 2.83
CA LYS A 131 29.47 -16.48 3.38
C LYS A 131 30.38 -17.20 2.37
N ASP A 132 29.79 -17.85 1.36
CA ASP A 132 30.50 -18.71 0.42
C ASP A 132 30.75 -18.04 -0.95
N LYS A 133 30.06 -16.94 -1.27
CA LYS A 133 30.21 -16.23 -2.54
C LYS A 133 30.77 -14.83 -2.33
N ARG A 134 31.92 -14.55 -2.93
CA ARG A 134 32.63 -13.26 -2.82
C ARG A 134 31.92 -12.08 -3.50
N GLU A 135 30.81 -12.29 -4.21
CA GLU A 135 30.30 -11.30 -5.18
C GLU A 135 28.78 -11.01 -5.13
N THR A 136 27.93 -11.93 -4.66
CA THR A 136 26.48 -11.70 -4.64
C THR A 136 25.99 -11.27 -3.27
N GLN A 137 25.56 -10.02 -3.15
CA GLN A 137 24.84 -9.54 -1.98
C GLN A 137 23.34 -9.64 -2.28
N GLU A 138 22.57 -10.24 -1.39
CA GLU A 138 21.11 -10.27 -1.50
C GLU A 138 20.51 -9.22 -0.56
N VAL A 139 19.47 -8.54 -1.02
CA VAL A 139 18.70 -7.59 -0.20
C VAL A 139 17.30 -8.16 -0.05
N ASN A 140 16.95 -8.47 1.19
CA ASN A 140 15.61 -8.88 1.57
C ASN A 140 14.83 -7.65 2.00
N ILE A 141 13.65 -7.50 1.42
CA ILE A 141 12.73 -6.40 1.68
C ILE A 141 11.45 -7.01 2.22
N LYS A 142 10.95 -6.48 3.33
CA LYS A 142 9.70 -6.91 3.93
C LYS A 142 8.84 -5.70 4.26
N ILE A 143 7.61 -5.71 3.76
CA ILE A 143 6.67 -4.60 3.88
C ILE A 143 5.39 -5.12 4.51
N GLY A 144 5.07 -4.63 5.71
CA GLY A 144 3.84 -4.94 6.41
C GLY A 144 2.67 -4.09 5.93
N TYR A 145 1.49 -4.70 5.84
CA TYR A 145 0.23 -4.04 5.57
C TYR A 145 -0.90 -4.69 6.37
N LEU A 146 -1.93 -3.91 6.67
CA LEU A 146 -3.11 -4.41 7.39
C LEU A 146 -4.11 -5.00 6.40
N ASN A 147 -4.62 -6.19 6.71
CA ASN A 147 -5.76 -6.76 6.01
C ASN A 147 -7.08 -6.15 6.54
N LYS A 148 -8.22 -6.56 5.95
CA LYS A 148 -9.56 -6.11 6.40
C LYS A 148 -9.87 -6.40 7.89
N ASP A 149 -9.20 -7.38 8.49
CA ASP A 149 -9.39 -7.80 9.88
C ASP A 149 -8.38 -7.12 10.82
N ASN A 150 -7.68 -6.07 10.35
CA ASN A 150 -6.57 -5.39 11.04
C ASN A 150 -5.42 -6.32 11.45
N LYS A 151 -5.30 -7.48 10.81
CA LYS A 151 -4.15 -8.36 10.95
C LYS A 151 -3.05 -7.88 10.02
N GLU A 152 -1.85 -7.77 10.56
CA GLU A 152 -0.67 -7.48 9.76
C GLU A 152 -0.28 -8.70 8.91
N LEU A 153 -0.08 -8.44 7.62
CA LEU A 153 0.43 -9.36 6.62
C LEU A 153 1.68 -8.73 5.99
N PHE A 154 2.54 -9.56 5.40
CA PHE A 154 3.82 -9.10 4.87
C PHE A 154 3.94 -9.43 3.38
N LEU A 155 4.44 -8.47 2.61
CA LEU A 155 5.00 -8.70 1.29
C LEU A 155 6.52 -8.79 1.42
N GLU A 156 7.08 -9.90 0.95
CA GLU A 156 8.52 -10.16 0.97
C GLU A 156 9.07 -10.15 -0.46
N GLY A 157 10.25 -9.57 -0.63
CA GLY A 157 10.95 -9.50 -1.91
C GLY A 157 12.44 -9.67 -1.70
N ASN A 158 13.07 -10.53 -2.50
CA ASN A 158 14.50 -10.77 -2.47
C ASN A 158 15.11 -10.20 -3.76
N LEU A 159 16.17 -9.41 -3.62
CA LEU A 159 16.87 -8.78 -4.73
C LEU A 159 18.33 -9.19 -4.69
N THR A 160 18.79 -9.86 -5.74
CA THR A 160 20.23 -10.05 -5.96
C THR A 160 20.82 -8.75 -6.48
N THR A 161 21.80 -8.21 -5.77
CA THR A 161 22.59 -7.04 -6.15
C THR A 161 23.91 -7.47 -6.74
N ASN A 162 24.30 -6.88 -7.87
CA ASN A 162 25.57 -7.18 -8.53
C ASN A 162 26.62 -6.15 -8.11
N ASN A 163 27.65 -6.59 -7.40
CA ASN A 163 28.89 -5.82 -7.27
C ASN A 163 29.61 -5.83 -8.63
N LYS A 164 29.29 -4.89 -9.52
CA LYS A 164 30.11 -4.59 -10.71
C LYS A 164 31.01 -3.40 -10.47
#